data_AF-A0A423XPZ9-F1
#
_entry.id   AF-A0A423XPZ9-F1
#
_cell.length_a   1.000
_cell.length_b   1.000
_cell.length_c   1.000
_cell.angle_alpha   90.00
_cell.angle_beta   90.00
_cell.angle_gamma   90.00
#
_symmetry.space_group_name_H-M   'P 1'
#
loop_
_entity.id
_entity.type
_entity.pdbx_description
1 polymer ?
#
loop_
_entity_poly.entity_id
_entity_poly.type
_entity_poly.pdbx_seq_one_letter_code
_entity_poly.pdbx_strand_id
1 'polypeptide(L)' 'CEGFFVARLRKTASVEPLPAPTYKVGAFPFTPLKTREAQAVIAAARKVGLEWDETLELWQRDKELWLFPRAFTP' A
#
# COMPACT_ATOMS: atom_id res chain seq x y z
N CYS A 1 8.01 -1.83 -36.85
CA CYS A 1 7.69 -2.84 -35.84
C CYS A 1 8.98 -3.21 -35.13
N GLU A 2 9.12 -2.85 -33.85
CA GLU A 2 10.26 -3.24 -33.03
C GLU A 2 10.11 -4.71 -32.61
N GLY A 3 11.21 -5.47 -32.61
CA GLY A 3 11.22 -6.87 -32.18
C GLY A 3 11.50 -6.99 -30.68
N PHE A 4 10.69 -7.76 -29.95
CA PHE A 4 10.85 -8.01 -28.51
C PHE A 4 10.80 -9.51 -28.20
N PHE A 5 11.48 -9.91 -27.12
CA PHE A 5 11.39 -11.26 -26.54
C PHE A 5 10.85 -11.15 -25.11
N VAL A 6 9.87 -11.98 -24.76
CA VAL A 6 9.25 -12.03 -23.43
C VAL A 6 9.17 -13.48 -22.96
N ALA A 7 9.62 -13.75 -21.74
CA ALA A 7 9.53 -15.06 -21.10
C ALA A 7 8.83 -14.98 -19.73
N ARG A 8 8.12 -16.05 -19.34
CA ARG A 8 7.45 -16.21 -18.04
C ARG A 8 7.94 -17.46 -17.34
N LEU A 9 8.49 -17.32 -16.14
CA LEU A 9 8.92 -18.44 -15.30
C LEU A 9 8.00 -18.57 -14.07
N ARG A 10 7.92 -19.77 -13.50
CA ARG A 10 7.19 -20.04 -12.24
C ARG A 10 8.17 -20.64 -11.23
N LYS A 11 8.21 -20.09 -10.02
CA LYS A 11 8.96 -20.68 -8.90
C LYS A 11 8.27 -21.98 -8.46
N THR A 12 8.98 -23.11 -8.53
CA THR A 12 8.45 -24.45 -8.19
C THR A 12 8.92 -24.98 -6.84
N ALA A 13 9.96 -24.37 -6.26
CA ALA A 13 10.51 -24.74 -4.96
C ALA A 13 11.08 -23.51 -4.24
N SER A 14 11.25 -23.61 -2.92
CA SER A 14 12.05 -22.64 -2.17
C SER A 14 13.54 -22.85 -2.45
N VAL A 15 14.33 -21.80 -2.34
CA VAL A 15 15.80 -21.83 -2.43
C VAL A 15 16.37 -21.15 -1.18
N GLU A 16 17.65 -21.37 -0.91
CA GLU A 16 18.33 -20.74 0.22
C GLU A 16 18.23 -19.20 0.13
N PRO A 17 17.87 -18.51 1.23
CA PRO A 17 17.74 -17.06 1.23
C PRO A 17 19.12 -16.39 1.11
N LEU A 18 19.13 -15.21 0.49
CA LEU A 18 20.32 -14.34 0.49
C LEU A 18 20.62 -13.84 1.91
N PRO A 19 21.88 -13.43 2.20
CA PRO A 19 22.22 -12.80 3.48
C PRO A 19 21.29 -11.63 3.80
N ALA A 20 20.94 -11.49 5.08
CA ALA A 20 20.09 -10.40 5.52
C ALA A 20 20.74 -9.03 5.20
N PRO A 21 19.97 -8.04 4.70
CA PRO A 21 20.50 -6.71 4.47
C PRO A 21 21.02 -6.07 5.77
N THR A 22 22.13 -5.34 5.68
CA THR A 22 22.75 -4.67 6.83
C THR A 22 22.26 -3.23 7.05
N TYR A 23 21.43 -2.70 6.15
CA TYR A 23 20.90 -1.34 6.25
C TYR A 23 19.66 -1.26 7.13
N LYS A 24 19.48 -0.11 7.80
CA LYS A 24 18.28 0.16 8.62
C LYS A 24 17.20 0.78 7.74
N VAL A 25 16.03 0.13 7.68
CA VAL A 25 14.88 0.56 6.86
C VAL A 25 14.20 1.82 7.42
N GLY A 26 14.48 2.17 8.68
CA GLY A 26 13.79 3.27 9.37
C GLY A 26 12.37 2.88 9.80
N ALA A 27 11.69 3.77 10.53
CA ALA A 27 10.30 3.59 10.90
C ALA A 27 9.39 3.94 9.71
N PHE A 28 8.35 3.14 9.47
CA PHE A 28 7.34 3.48 8.47
C PHE A 28 6.60 4.76 8.90
N PRO A 29 6.64 5.85 8.12
CA PRO A 29 6.24 7.17 8.59
C PRO A 29 4.72 7.42 8.50
N PHE A 30 3.92 6.39 8.23
CA PHE A 30 2.46 6.50 8.13
C PHE A 30 1.79 5.69 9.24
N THR A 31 0.63 6.15 9.68
CA THR A 31 -0.21 5.43 10.64
C THR A 31 -1.63 5.29 10.11
N PRO A 32 -2.32 4.17 10.36
CA PRO A 32 -3.71 4.02 9.95
C PRO A 32 -4.60 5.04 10.67
N LEU A 33 -5.58 5.60 9.96
CA LEU A 33 -6.55 6.50 10.57
C LEU A 33 -7.42 5.74 11.57
N LYS A 34 -7.76 6.41 12.68
CA LYS A 34 -8.75 5.85 13.63
C LYS A 34 -10.12 5.78 12.97
N THR A 35 -10.91 4.77 13.30
CA THR A 35 -12.21 4.50 12.68
C THR A 35 -13.12 5.73 12.64
N ARG A 36 -13.22 6.49 13.72
CA ARG A 36 -14.08 7.70 13.77
C ARG A 36 -13.62 8.79 12.80
N GLU A 37 -12.31 9.03 12.72
CA GLU A 37 -11.72 10.04 11.83
C GLU A 37 -11.86 9.60 10.38
N ALA A 38 -11.61 8.32 10.09
CA ALA A 38 -11.79 7.74 8.75
C ALA A 38 -13.23 7.92 8.24
N GLN A 39 -14.25 7.66 9.08
CA GLN A 39 -15.64 7.85 8.69
C GLN A 39 -15.99 9.31 8.38
N ALA A 40 -15.41 10.26 9.12
CA ALA A 40 -15.60 11.68 8.84
C ALA A 40 -14.99 12.06 7.48
N VAL A 41 -13.78 11.57 7.18
CA VAL A 41 -13.11 11.77 5.89
C VAL A 41 -13.90 11.14 4.75
N ILE A 42 -14.36 9.89 4.90
CA ILE A 42 -15.18 9.19 3.89
C ILE A 42 -16.47 9.97 3.60
N ALA A 43 -17.15 10.44 4.65
CA ALA A 43 -18.37 11.24 4.48
C ALA A 43 -18.10 12.57 3.76
N ALA A 44 -16.97 13.22 4.02
CA ALA A 44 -16.57 14.44 3.33
C ALA A 44 -16.20 14.18 1.86
N ALA A 45 -15.46 13.11 1.59
CA ALA A 45 -15.07 12.67 0.25
C ALA A 45 -16.29 12.37 -0.62
N ARG A 46 -17.29 11.65 -0.09
CA ARG A 46 -18.54 11.35 -0.80
C ARG A 46 -19.33 12.60 -1.20
N LYS A 47 -19.31 13.65 -0.37
CA LYS A 47 -19.96 14.94 -0.71
C LYS A 47 -19.36 15.62 -1.93
N VAL A 48 -18.10 15.29 -2.27
CA VAL A 48 -17.41 15.80 -3.46
C VAL A 48 -17.25 14.73 -4.55
N GLY A 49 -17.98 13.61 -4.45
CA GLY A 49 -18.00 12.55 -5.47
C GLY A 49 -16.77 11.63 -5.47
N LEU A 50 -15.95 11.65 -4.41
CA LEU A 50 -14.82 10.76 -4.25
C LEU A 50 -15.25 9.50 -3.48
N GLU A 51 -14.99 8.34 -4.09
CA GLU A 51 -15.32 7.03 -3.54
C GLU A 51 -14.18 6.04 -3.81
N TRP A 52 -14.04 5.06 -2.91
CA TRP A 52 -13.14 3.93 -3.02
C TRP A 52 -13.76 2.71 -2.34
N ASP A 53 -13.31 1.52 -2.71
CA ASP A 53 -13.78 0.26 -2.17
C ASP A 53 -13.05 -0.14 -0.87
N GLU A 54 -13.47 -1.27 -0.30
CA GLU A 54 -12.88 -1.85 0.90
C GLU A 54 -11.47 -2.42 0.72
N THR A 55 -10.91 -2.41 -0.50
CA THR A 55 -9.51 -2.80 -0.74
C THR A 55 -8.55 -1.70 -0.35
N LEU A 56 -9.04 -0.47 -0.13
CA LEU A 56 -8.26 0.69 0.29
C LEU A 56 -8.56 1.09 1.74
N GLU A 57 -7.54 1.57 2.43
CA GLU A 57 -7.61 2.05 3.81
C GLU A 57 -6.96 3.43 3.93
N LEU A 58 -7.54 4.29 4.79
CA LEU A 58 -7.03 5.63 5.04
C LEU A 58 -5.87 5.60 6.05
N TRP A 59 -4.78 6.27 5.70
CA TRP A 59 -3.61 6.48 6.52
C TRP A 59 -3.29 7.97 6.61
N GLN A 60 -2.54 8.36 7.64
CA GLN A 60 -2.07 9.73 7.83
C GLN A 60 -0.56 9.78 8.01
N ARG A 61 -0.02 10.91 7.55
CA ARG A 61 1.30 11.41 7.92
C ARG A 61 1.22 12.92 8.00
N ASP A 62 1.68 13.48 9.11
CA ASP A 62 1.64 14.91 9.41
C ASP A 62 0.23 15.51 9.29
N LYS A 63 -0.12 16.07 8.13
CA LYS A 63 -1.44 16.67 7.81
C LYS A 63 -2.01 16.17 6.47
N GLU A 64 -1.43 15.09 5.94
CA GLU A 64 -1.82 14.48 4.68
C GLU A 64 -2.64 13.21 4.93
N LEU A 65 -3.62 12.98 4.05
CA LEU A 65 -4.41 11.75 4.01
C LEU A 65 -3.98 10.92 2.80
N TRP A 66 -3.75 9.64 3.03
CA TRP A 66 -3.28 8.69 2.03
C TRP A 66 -4.23 7.49 1.97
N LEU A 67 -4.45 6.95 0.78
CA LEU A 67 -5.15 5.67 0.59
C LEU A 67 -4.12 4.59 0.28
N PHE A 68 -3.98 3.61 1.17
CA PHE A 68 -3.13 2.44 0.98
C PHE A 68 -3.99 1.21 0.67
N PRO A 69 -3.53 0.28 -0.18
CA PRO A 69 -4.15 -1.03 -0.32
C PRO A 69 -4.08 -1.81 1.00
N ARG A 70 -5.17 -2.49 1.39
CA ARG A 70 -5.20 -3.40 2.55
C ARG A 70 -4.25 -4.58 2.42
N ALA A 71 -3.84 -4.93 1.20
CA ALA A 71 -2.79 -5.93 0.99
C ALA A 71 -1.40 -5.43 1.41
N PHE A 72 -1.25 -4.11 1.59
CA PHE A 72 -0.06 -3.44 2.07
C PHE A 72 -0.21 -3.14 3.57
N THR A 73 -0.22 -4.17 4.40
CA THR A 73 -0.10 -4.00 5.86
C THR A 73 1.35 -4.33 6.23
N PRO A 74 2.09 -3.42 6.91
CA PRO A 74 3.43 -3.70 7.43
C PRO A 74 3.47 -4.90 8.38
#